data_AF-A0A2D6JZI3-F1
#
_entry.id   AF-A0A2D6JZI3-F1
#
_cell.length_a   1.000
_cell.length_b   1.000
_cell.length_c   1.000
_cell.angle_alpha   90.00
_cell.angle_beta   90.00
_cell.angle_gamma   90.00
#
_symmetry.space_group_name_H-M   'P 1'
#
loop_
_entity.id
_entity.type
_entity.pdbx_description
1 polymer ?
#
loop_
_entity_poly.entity_id
_entity_poly.type
_entity_poly.pdbx_seq_one_letter_code
_entity_poly.pdbx_strand_id
1 'polypeptide(L)'
;MNSLLATAENMLIDRVLSNDVPFTGKSKAGVSLYALAGTLFVTSLGFFIVAAYLWMENNFFPPEKAAAMAGGLILALSCLCAGAAYLILQYKRSRARKLKAELTQTLHTLADIAEEELSQPIKDNPKTSVLIASLAGFIAGDKFL
;
A
#
# COMPACT_ATOMS: atom_id res chain seq x y z
N MET A 1 -4.04 9.35 39.98
CA MET A 1 -3.55 8.13 39.30
C MET A 1 -4.50 7.58 38.24
N ASN A 2 -5.82 7.86 38.28
CA ASN A 2 -6.77 7.39 37.26
C ASN A 2 -6.70 8.13 35.91
N SER A 3 -6.16 9.35 35.87
CA SER A 3 -6.08 10.13 34.62
C SER A 3 -5.05 9.58 33.65
N LEU A 4 -3.87 9.12 34.11
CA LEU A 4 -2.84 8.58 33.22
C LEU A 4 -3.25 7.24 32.62
N LEU A 5 -3.97 6.42 33.38
CA LEU A 5 -4.49 5.12 32.95
C LEU A 5 -5.60 5.30 31.91
N ALA A 6 -6.51 6.26 32.11
CA ALA A 6 -7.52 6.62 31.12
C ALA A 6 -6.92 7.22 29.84
N THR A 7 -5.84 8.00 29.93
CA THR A 7 -5.14 8.51 28.75
C THR A 7 -4.46 7.38 28.00
N ALA A 8 -3.82 6.43 28.68
CA ALA A 8 -3.19 5.27 28.06
C ALA A 8 -4.20 4.33 27.39
N GLU A 9 -5.37 4.14 28.02
CA GLU A 9 -6.47 3.35 27.49
C GLU A 9 -7.08 4.00 26.25
N ASN A 10 -7.33 5.31 26.28
CA ASN A 10 -7.75 6.06 25.10
C ASN A 10 -6.69 6.05 23.99
N MET A 11 -5.39 6.07 24.33
CA MET A 11 -4.32 5.96 23.35
C MET A 11 -4.23 4.57 22.73
N LEU A 12 -4.51 3.50 23.48
CA LEU A 12 -4.55 2.13 22.97
C LEU A 12 -5.82 1.87 22.15
N ILE A 13 -6.96 2.37 22.60
CA ILE A 13 -8.23 2.34 21.88
C ILE A 13 -8.09 3.10 20.57
N ASP A 14 -7.55 4.33 20.59
CA ASP A 14 -7.26 5.07 19.37
C ASP A 14 -6.23 4.32 18.53
N ARG A 15 -5.18 3.70 19.07
CA ARG A 15 -4.19 3.00 18.23
C ARG A 15 -4.68 1.67 17.63
N VAL A 16 -5.68 1.04 18.27
CA VAL A 16 -6.34 -0.19 17.80
C VAL A 16 -7.51 0.12 16.88
N LEU A 17 -8.24 1.23 17.08
CA LEU A 17 -9.36 1.70 16.24
C LEU A 17 -8.90 2.60 15.09
N SER A 18 -7.94 3.48 15.32
CA SER A 18 -7.05 4.09 14.31
C SER A 18 -6.02 3.08 13.82
N ASN A 19 -6.42 1.80 13.78
CA ASN A 19 -6.18 0.96 12.63
C ASN A 19 -5.94 1.89 11.44
N ASP A 20 -4.68 2.00 11.09
CA ASP A 20 -4.14 2.67 9.91
C ASP A 20 -4.59 1.81 8.72
N VAL A 21 -5.90 1.56 8.64
CA VAL A 21 -6.61 1.13 7.47
C VAL A 21 -6.67 2.43 6.70
N PRO A 22 -5.80 2.66 5.70
CA PRO A 22 -6.34 3.35 4.56
C PRO A 22 -7.60 2.55 4.24
N PHE A 23 -8.75 3.20 4.29
CA PHE A 23 -9.99 2.69 3.73
C PHE A 23 -9.71 2.48 2.24
N THR A 24 -8.98 1.40 1.94
CA THR A 24 -8.97 0.69 0.68
C THR A 24 -10.18 -0.24 0.71
N GLY A 25 -11.29 0.24 1.28
CA GLY A 25 -12.61 0.00 0.75
C GLY A 25 -12.66 0.57 -0.66
N LYS A 26 -11.90 -0.04 -1.57
CA LYS A 26 -12.19 -0.02 -2.99
C LYS A 26 -13.53 -0.73 -3.12
N SER A 27 -14.60 0.00 -2.83
CA SER A 27 -15.95 -0.39 -3.23
C SER A 27 -15.83 -0.84 -4.68
N LYS A 28 -16.44 -1.98 -5.02
CA LYS A 28 -16.45 -2.47 -6.41
C LYS A 28 -16.89 -1.36 -7.36
N ALA A 29 -17.80 -0.49 -6.90
CA ALA A 29 -18.23 0.71 -7.60
C ALA A 29 -17.09 1.73 -7.82
N GLY A 30 -16.25 1.98 -6.82
CA GLY A 30 -15.09 2.86 -6.94
C GLY A 30 -14.09 2.37 -7.98
N VAL A 31 -13.80 1.06 -8.01
CA VAL A 31 -12.89 0.47 -9.01
C VAL A 31 -13.46 0.59 -10.42
N SER A 32 -14.76 0.32 -10.60
CA SER A 32 -15.40 0.48 -11.90
C SER A 32 -15.44 1.93 -12.36
N LEU A 33 -15.66 2.88 -11.45
CA LEU A 33 -15.60 4.31 -11.74
C LEU A 33 -14.20 4.75 -12.20
N TYR A 34 -13.15 4.29 -11.52
CA TYR A 34 -11.76 4.55 -11.95
C TYR A 34 -11.44 3.92 -13.31
N ALA A 35 -11.91 2.69 -13.56
CA ALA A 35 -11.73 2.02 -14.84
C ALA A 35 -12.45 2.77 -15.97
N LEU A 36 -13.71 3.17 -15.74
CA LEU A 36 -14.50 3.95 -16.69
C LEU A 36 -13.84 5.30 -16.99
N ALA A 37 -13.45 6.04 -15.95
CA ALA A 37 -12.72 7.30 -16.10
C ALA A 37 -11.41 7.13 -16.88
N GLY A 38 -10.67 6.05 -16.62
CA GLY A 38 -9.45 5.71 -17.36
C GLY A 38 -9.73 5.46 -18.85
N THR A 39 -10.78 4.70 -19.18
CA THR A 39 -11.16 4.45 -20.58
C THR A 39 -11.58 5.73 -21.31
N LEU A 40 -12.39 6.58 -20.67
CA LEU A 40 -12.81 7.87 -21.22
C LEU A 40 -11.63 8.83 -21.41
N PHE A 41 -10.67 8.80 -20.48
CA PHE A 41 -9.45 9.59 -20.60
C PHE A 41 -8.63 9.15 -21.81
N VAL A 42 -8.40 7.85 -21.99
CA VAL A 42 -7.63 7.31 -23.12
C VAL A 42 -8.30 7.63 -24.46
N THR A 43 -9.63 7.48 -24.56
CA THR A 43 -10.35 7.81 -25.79
C THR A 43 -10.31 9.30 -26.10
N SER A 44 -10.51 10.16 -25.10
CA SER A 44 -10.40 11.62 -25.25
C SER A 44 -9.01 12.03 -25.71
N LEU A 45 -7.96 11.42 -25.17
CA LEU A 45 -6.57 11.68 -25.56
C LEU A 45 -6.32 11.33 -27.04
N GLY A 46 -6.88 10.21 -27.52
CA GLY A 46 -6.84 9.84 -28.94
C GLY A 46 -7.49 10.88 -29.85
N PHE A 47 -8.69 11.34 -29.51
CA PHE A 47 -9.36 12.41 -30.26
C PHE A 47 -8.57 13.73 -30.23
N PHE A 48 -7.98 14.07 -29.08
CA PHE A 48 -7.18 15.28 -28.94
C PHE A 48 -5.93 15.23 -29.83
N ILE A 49 -5.27 14.07 -29.93
CA ILE A 49 -4.11 13.87 -30.83
C ILE A 49 -4.51 14.07 -32.29
N VAL A 50 -5.63 13.48 -32.71
CA VAL A 50 -6.12 13.63 -34.09
C VAL A 50 -6.51 15.07 -34.39
N ALA A 51 -7.19 15.74 -33.46
CA ALA A 51 -7.54 17.15 -33.60
C ALA A 51 -6.29 18.05 -33.70
N ALA A 52 -5.27 17.80 -32.87
CA ALA A 52 -4.00 18.50 -32.93
C ALA A 52 -3.27 18.27 -34.26
N TYR A 53 -3.26 17.03 -34.76
CA TYR A 53 -2.70 16.70 -36.07
C TYR A 53 -3.40 17.44 -37.21
N LEU A 54 -4.73 17.36 -37.29
CA LEU A 54 -5.52 18.04 -38.32
C LEU A 54 -5.37 19.56 -38.26
N TRP A 55 -5.24 20.13 -37.05
CA TRP A 55 -4.99 21.55 -36.89
C TRP A 55 -3.61 21.97 -37.41
N MET A 56 -2.57 21.18 -37.11
CA MET A 56 -1.21 21.44 -37.61
C MET A 56 -1.09 21.27 -39.13
N GLU A 57 -1.74 20.24 -39.68
CA GLU A 57 -1.79 19.98 -41.12
C GLU A 57 -2.48 21.12 -41.88
N ASN A 58 -3.62 21.60 -41.39
CA ASN A 58 -4.39 22.64 -42.08
C ASN A 58 -3.79 24.05 -41.99
N ASN A 59 -2.97 24.35 -40.97
CA ASN A 59 -2.54 25.73 -40.70
C ASN A 59 -1.04 25.99 -40.87
N PHE A 60 -0.17 24.99 -40.67
CA PHE A 60 1.27 25.25 -40.51
C PHE A 60 2.19 24.35 -41.31
N PHE A 61 1.89 23.06 -41.45
CA PHE A 61 2.87 22.10 -41.93
C PHE A 61 2.29 21.08 -42.91
N PRO A 62 3.10 20.59 -43.89
CA PRO A 62 2.73 19.42 -44.65
C PRO A 62 2.54 18.19 -43.73
N PRO A 63 1.69 17.23 -44.14
CA PRO A 63 1.19 16.16 -43.27
C PRO A 63 2.29 15.32 -42.60
N GLU A 64 3.42 15.11 -43.29
CA GLU A 64 4.56 14.35 -42.76
C GLU A 64 5.19 15.01 -41.53
N LYS A 65 5.38 16.34 -41.56
CA LYS A 65 5.99 17.09 -40.46
C LYS A 65 5.02 17.24 -39.28
N ALA A 66 3.74 17.42 -39.56
CA ALA A 66 2.69 17.45 -38.54
C ALA A 66 2.62 16.12 -37.78
N ALA A 67 2.67 14.99 -38.49
CA ALA A 67 2.66 13.65 -37.88
C ALA A 67 3.90 13.42 -37.01
N ALA A 68 5.08 13.81 -37.49
CA ALA A 68 6.33 13.67 -36.74
C ALA A 68 6.33 14.51 -35.44
N MET A 69 5.83 15.75 -35.48
CA MET A 69 5.74 16.59 -34.28
C MET A 69 4.70 16.07 -33.28
N ALA A 70 3.51 15.68 -33.74
CA ALA A 70 2.48 15.10 -32.87
C ALA A 70 2.98 13.80 -32.21
N GLY A 71 3.60 12.90 -32.99
CA GLY A 71 4.21 11.67 -32.48
C GLY A 71 5.33 11.95 -31.47
N GLY A 72 6.20 12.92 -31.75
CA GLY A 72 7.27 13.33 -30.85
C GLY A 72 6.76 13.86 -29.51
N LEU A 73 5.72 14.69 -29.52
CA LEU A 73 5.07 15.19 -28.30
C LEU A 73 4.45 14.07 -27.47
N ILE A 74 3.76 13.13 -28.12
CA ILE A 74 3.16 11.97 -27.44
C ILE A 74 4.24 11.09 -26.82
N LEU A 75 5.35 10.87 -27.54
CA LEU A 75 6.47 10.08 -27.05
C LEU A 75 7.13 10.75 -25.84
N ALA A 76 7.33 12.07 -25.87
CA ALA A 76 7.85 12.82 -24.74
C ALA A 76 6.92 12.74 -23.51
N LEU A 77 5.63 12.96 -23.69
CA LEU A 77 4.61 12.81 -22.64
C LEU A 77 4.59 11.38 -22.08
N SER A 78 4.63 10.37 -22.95
CA SER A 78 4.66 8.96 -22.54
C SER A 78 5.90 8.63 -21.72
N CYS A 79 7.06 9.17 -22.10
CA CYS A 79 8.30 9.00 -21.34
C CYS A 79 8.22 9.64 -19.95
N LEU A 80 7.64 10.83 -19.83
CA LEU A 80 7.42 11.50 -18.54
C LEU A 80 6.45 10.71 -17.65
N CYS A 81 5.33 10.24 -18.20
CA CYS A 81 4.37 9.42 -17.46
C CYS A 81 4.99 8.08 -17.01
N ALA A 82 5.76 7.42 -17.87
CA ALA A 82 6.47 6.18 -17.53
C ALA A 82 7.50 6.41 -16.41
N GLY A 83 8.26 7.51 -16.49
CA GLY A 83 9.21 7.91 -15.43
C GLY A 83 8.52 8.16 -14.09
N ALA A 84 7.43 8.92 -14.09
CA ALA A 84 6.63 9.17 -12.88
C ALA A 84 6.04 7.88 -12.30
N ALA A 85 5.49 7.00 -13.14
CA ALA A 85 4.96 5.70 -12.72
C ALA A 85 6.04 4.82 -12.09
N TYR A 86 7.24 4.79 -12.69
CA TYR A 86 8.39 4.06 -12.16
C TYR A 86 8.81 4.57 -10.78
N LEU A 87 8.93 5.89 -10.61
CA LEU A 87 9.28 6.52 -9.32
C LEU A 87 8.25 6.21 -8.23
N ILE A 88 6.95 6.30 -8.55
CA ILE A 88 5.87 5.94 -7.61
C ILE A 88 5.98 4.47 -7.20
N LEU A 89 6.24 3.58 -8.15
CA LEU A 89 6.34 2.15 -7.90
C LEU A 89 7.57 1.82 -7.05
N GLN A 90 8.71 2.47 -7.33
CA GLN A 90 9.94 2.32 -6.55
C GLN A 90 9.76 2.85 -5.12
N TYR A 91 9.11 4.01 -4.95
CA TYR A 91 8.79 4.56 -3.64
C TYR A 91 7.90 3.63 -2.82
N LYS A 92 6.83 3.09 -3.42
CA LYS A 92 5.95 2.11 -2.77
C LYS A 92 6.70 0.84 -2.36
N ARG A 93 7.56 0.31 -3.23
CA ARG A 93 8.40 -0.87 -2.92
C ARG A 93 9.36 -0.60 -1.76
N SER A 94 10.00 0.57 -1.75
CA SER A 94 10.91 0.98 -0.67
C SER A 94 10.17 1.09 0.66
N ARG A 95 9.01 1.76 0.68
CA ARG A 95 8.18 1.89 1.88
C ARG A 95 7.69 0.53 2.39
N ALA A 96 7.25 -0.35 1.50
CA ALA A 96 6.84 -1.71 1.88
C ALA A 96 7.98 -2.53 2.49
N ARG A 97 9.23 -2.38 1.99
CA ARG A 97 10.40 -3.04 2.58
C ARG A 97 10.73 -2.51 3.98
N LYS A 98 10.66 -1.18 4.18
CA LYS A 98 10.87 -0.56 5.50
C LYS A 98 9.85 -1.04 6.53
N LEU A 99 8.56 -1.04 6.17
CA LEU A 99 7.49 -1.53 7.03
C LEU A 99 7.68 -3.02 7.39
N LYS A 100 8.10 -3.85 6.44
CA LYS A 100 8.42 -5.26 6.73
C LYS A 100 9.57 -5.39 7.72
N ALA A 101 10.64 -4.60 7.55
CA ALA A 101 11.79 -4.62 8.46
C ALA A 101 11.41 -4.17 9.88
N GLU A 102 10.62 -3.10 10.00
CA GLU A 102 10.11 -2.60 11.28
C GLU A 102 9.22 -3.63 11.98
N LEU A 103 8.32 -4.29 11.24
CA LEU A 103 7.47 -5.36 11.77
C LEU A 103 8.30 -6.56 12.25
N THR A 104 9.27 -7.02 11.47
CA THR A 104 10.16 -8.12 11.89
C THR A 104 10.97 -7.76 13.12
N GLN A 105 11.46 -6.53 13.22
CA GLN A 105 12.20 -6.07 14.38
C GLN A 105 11.30 -6.01 15.62
N THR A 106 10.09 -5.48 15.48
CA THR A 106 9.11 -5.41 16.57
C THR A 106 8.72 -6.80 17.07
N LEU A 107 8.52 -7.75 16.15
CA LEU A 107 8.23 -9.15 16.51
C LEU A 107 9.41 -9.80 17.24
N HIS A 108 10.64 -9.55 16.83
CA HIS A 108 11.82 -10.02 17.57
C HIS A 108 11.87 -9.44 18.97
N THR A 109 11.67 -8.13 19.13
CA THR A 109 11.68 -7.49 20.46
C THR A 109 10.57 -8.04 21.37
N LEU A 110 9.38 -8.30 20.82
CA LEU A 110 8.30 -8.94 21.57
C LEU A 110 8.63 -10.38 21.97
N ALA A 111 9.31 -11.14 21.09
CA ALA A 111 9.76 -12.49 21.40
C ALA A 111 10.82 -12.49 22.50
N ASP A 112 11.79 -11.56 22.44
CA ASP A 112 12.84 -11.44 23.45
C ASP A 112 12.26 -11.07 24.83
N ILE A 113 11.31 -10.11 24.87
CA ILE A 113 10.60 -9.74 26.12
C ILE A 113 9.78 -10.93 26.65
N ALA A 114 9.08 -11.64 25.77
CA ALA A 114 8.32 -12.81 26.16
C ALA A 114 9.23 -13.92 26.69
N GLU A 115 10.41 -14.13 26.09
CA GLU A 115 11.40 -15.10 26.57
C GLU A 115 11.91 -14.70 27.96
N GLU A 116 12.26 -13.43 28.17
CA GLU A 116 12.75 -12.95 29.46
C GLU A 116 11.70 -13.11 30.58
N GLU A 117 10.47 -12.66 30.34
CA GLU A 117 9.34 -12.72 31.29
C GLU A 117 8.82 -14.15 31.52
N LEU A 118 8.80 -15.00 30.50
CA LEU A 118 8.33 -16.39 30.63
C LEU A 118 9.42 -17.33 31.17
N SER A 119 10.70 -16.99 31.03
CA SER A 119 11.80 -17.88 31.44
C SER A 119 11.79 -18.20 32.94
N GLN A 120 11.43 -17.23 33.80
CA GLN A 120 11.33 -17.43 35.24
C GLN A 120 10.16 -18.35 35.63
N PRO A 121 8.89 -18.08 35.25
CA PRO A 121 7.77 -18.95 35.59
C PRO A 121 7.85 -20.35 34.96
N ILE A 122 8.50 -20.49 33.78
CA ILE A 122 8.79 -21.82 33.20
C ILE A 122 9.75 -22.63 34.08
N LYS A 123 10.77 -21.99 34.67
CA LYS A 123 11.70 -22.67 35.60
C LYS A 123 11.03 -23.02 36.92
N ASP A 124 10.18 -22.15 37.44
CA ASP A 124 9.51 -22.37 38.73
C ASP A 124 8.41 -23.44 38.65
N ASN A 125 7.65 -23.50 37.54
CA ASN A 125 6.53 -24.42 37.38
C ASN A 125 6.41 -24.99 35.95
N PRO A 126 7.31 -25.91 35.55
CA PRO A 126 7.40 -26.40 34.17
C PRO A 126 6.14 -27.15 33.69
N LYS A 127 5.41 -27.81 34.59
CA LYS A 127 4.20 -28.57 34.25
C LYS A 127 3.06 -27.67 33.77
N THR A 128 2.90 -26.50 34.37
CA THR A 128 1.84 -25.54 34.02
C THR A 128 2.17 -24.84 32.70
N SER A 129 3.44 -24.53 32.45
CA SER A 129 3.88 -23.89 31.21
C SER A 129 3.69 -24.79 29.98
N VAL A 130 3.95 -26.10 30.10
CA VAL A 130 3.67 -27.06 29.02
C VAL A 130 2.17 -27.12 28.71
N LEU A 131 1.32 -27.03 29.75
CA LEU A 131 -0.13 -27.06 29.60
C LEU A 131 -0.63 -25.80 28.88
N ILE A 132 -0.12 -24.62 29.25
CA ILE A 132 -0.44 -23.34 28.59
C ILE A 132 0.06 -23.35 27.13
N ALA A 133 1.27 -23.84 26.87
CA ALA A 133 1.82 -23.94 25.52
C ALA A 133 0.99 -24.89 24.64
N SER A 134 0.54 -26.02 25.18
CA SER A 134 -0.32 -26.96 24.46
C SER A 134 -1.70 -26.35 24.14
N LEU A 135 -2.24 -25.53 25.04
CA LEU A 135 -3.52 -24.86 24.87
C LEU A 135 -3.42 -23.72 23.85
N ALA A 136 -2.32 -22.95 23.87
CA ALA A 136 -2.02 -21.93 22.87
C ALA A 136 -1.80 -22.55 21.48
N GLY A 137 -1.08 -23.67 21.40
CA GLY A 137 -0.89 -24.42 20.16
C GLY A 137 -2.19 -24.98 19.58
N PHE A 138 -3.08 -25.51 20.43
CA PHE A 138 -4.41 -25.97 20.02
C PHE A 138 -5.27 -24.84 19.43
N ILE A 139 -5.33 -23.70 20.11
CA ILE A 139 -6.09 -22.53 19.64
C ILE A 139 -5.48 -21.96 18.35
N ALA A 140 -4.16 -21.91 18.24
CA ALA A 140 -3.49 -21.44 17.03
C ALA A 140 -3.75 -22.38 15.84
N GLY A 141 -3.77 -23.70 16.08
CA GLY A 141 -4.13 -24.69 15.07
C GLY A 141 -5.56 -24.50 14.56
N ASP A 142 -6.54 -24.38 15.47
CA ASP A 142 -7.96 -24.26 15.10
C ASP A 142 -8.31 -22.95 14.35
N LYS A 143 -7.50 -21.89 14.53
CA LYS A 143 -7.74 -20.58 13.91
C LYS A 143 -6.99 -20.32 12.61
N PHE A 144 -5.87 -21.01 12.38
CA PHE A 144 -4.96 -20.70 11.25
C PHE A 144 -4.70 -21.88 10.30
N LEU A 145 -5.05 -23.12 10.68
CA LEU A 145 -5.07 -24.31 9.80
C LEU A 145 -6.53 -24.67 9.46
#